data_AF-M2Y2J8-F1
#
_entry.id   AF-M2Y2J8-F1
#
_cell.length_a   1.000
_cell.length_b   1.000
_cell.length_c   1.000
_cell.angle_alpha   90.00
_cell.angle_beta   90.00
_cell.angle_gamma   90.00
#
_symmetry.space_group_name_H-M   'P 1'
#
loop_
_entity.id
_entity.type
_entity.pdbx_description
1 polymer ?
#
loop_
_entity_poly.entity_id
_entity_poly.type
_entity_poly.pdbx_seq_one_letter_code
_entity_poly.pdbx_strand_id
1 'polypeptide(L)'
;MSNLLLSSQTKLVACITVLWLLLFHSSNAKHWKDSLERWIPKEIERSFQGIFYNIDPPGGIPGSVTAADSHYQPDYYYNWIRDAAITMDVVVTLYETATEPSQVKKLEDILKSYVHYNYIIQRTPNPTGNLTTGGLGAAHYLLNGSAFTGSWCSVENDGPALRAVAVMRFANEYLRRHGDLSYVKKWIFNNETHPPTTVTRADLDYIARVWPDPCCGPWETFFVVHFWDQLLIRKALLQGAKFAKMLGYMDASSYYSKQAKELTSNMSKFISQVHGVVLESIDAPRDTIHETFIDTSTILAVLYGYNDDGFYAPDDPYVMNTANLLRLIYKDLFPVNRRRSQDEGVLFGRFPNGKKKIQSNGIYLANILLDNYDGIATGDGVKGNPWFLCTLGMARYYFELAKRFSEYTTLTIHSRWMLPLLAHLSSYSSNPTPTILGEAPPEKHFQVGETLQKAQLCQIAQALLTEADKIVYAVYRHVPETGMLTEEINRFTGFEQGAKNLTWSYDSFVTAIWSRNHSLQTFHSNCAF
;
A
#
# COMPACT_ATOMS: atom_id res chain seq x y z
N MET A 1 3.90 5.52 27.88
CA MET A 1 4.59 4.42 27.15
C MET A 1 5.02 4.80 25.72
N SER A 2 4.68 6.01 25.23
CA SER A 2 5.02 6.57 23.89
C SER A 2 6.31 7.40 23.85
N ASN A 3 6.68 8.11 24.93
CA ASN A 3 7.77 9.11 24.91
C ASN A 3 9.21 8.58 24.72
N LEU A 4 9.44 7.27 24.84
CA LEU A 4 10.78 6.66 24.71
C LEU A 4 11.10 6.16 23.29
N LEU A 5 10.10 6.05 22.40
CA LEU A 5 10.31 5.61 21.01
C LEU A 5 10.70 6.77 20.07
N LEU A 6 10.44 8.01 20.47
CA LEU A 6 10.51 9.17 19.58
C LEU A 6 11.87 9.88 19.61
N SER A 7 12.72 9.74 20.64
CA SER A 7 13.79 10.72 20.91
C SER A 7 15.06 10.65 20.05
N SER A 8 15.30 9.58 19.30
CA SER A 8 16.49 9.48 18.41
C SER A 8 16.12 9.76 16.94
N GLN A 9 14.99 9.24 16.46
CA GLN A 9 14.53 9.49 15.08
C GLN A 9 13.93 10.89 14.90
N THR A 10 13.25 11.46 15.90
CA THR A 10 12.82 12.89 15.83
C THR A 10 14.01 13.84 15.79
N LYS A 11 15.18 13.48 16.32
CA LYS A 11 16.38 14.34 16.27
C LYS A 11 17.05 14.32 14.89
N LEU A 12 17.01 13.19 14.17
CA LEU A 12 17.49 13.13 12.79
C LEU A 12 16.50 13.83 11.84
N VAL A 13 15.19 13.68 12.09
CA VAL A 13 14.11 14.41 11.38
C VAL A 13 14.13 15.91 11.70
N ALA A 14 14.46 16.32 12.92
CA ALA A 14 14.59 17.72 13.34
C ALA A 14 15.86 18.39 12.79
N CYS A 15 17.00 17.69 12.75
CA CYS A 15 18.23 18.28 12.22
C CYS A 15 18.18 18.52 10.71
N ILE A 16 17.46 17.66 9.97
CA ILE A 16 17.25 17.87 8.52
C ILE A 16 16.23 18.99 8.28
N THR A 17 15.17 19.12 9.09
CA THR A 17 14.16 20.19 8.93
C THR A 17 14.64 21.58 9.39
N VAL A 18 15.56 21.67 10.36
CA VAL A 18 16.10 22.97 10.82
C VAL A 18 17.12 23.57 9.84
N LEU A 19 17.85 22.73 9.08
CA LEU A 19 18.72 23.21 8.00
C LEU A 19 17.95 23.77 6.78
N TRP A 20 16.64 23.47 6.67
CA TRP A 20 15.78 24.02 5.62
C TRP A 20 15.33 25.47 5.87
N LEU A 21 15.30 25.92 7.12
CA LEU A 21 14.83 27.28 7.45
C LEU A 21 15.82 28.39 7.07
N LEU A 22 17.06 28.06 6.70
CA LEU A 22 18.11 29.05 6.44
C LEU A 22 18.47 29.28 4.97
N LEU A 23 17.85 28.58 4.00
CA LEU A 23 18.23 28.71 2.58
C LEU A 23 17.12 29.12 1.59
N PHE A 24 15.89 29.36 2.03
CA PHE A 24 14.85 29.93 1.16
C PHE A 24 14.00 30.98 1.86
N HIS A 25 14.54 32.19 2.03
CA HIS A 25 13.69 33.38 2.09
C HIS A 25 13.34 33.79 0.64
N SER A 26 12.49 33.00 -0.01
CA SER A 26 11.71 33.50 -1.15
C SER A 26 10.33 33.89 -0.63
N SER A 27 9.94 35.14 -0.81
CA SER A 27 8.70 35.73 -0.30
C SER A 27 7.45 35.25 -1.06
N ASN A 28 7.40 33.98 -1.48
CA ASN A 28 6.31 33.37 -2.26
C ASN A 28 6.12 31.87 -1.98
N ALA A 29 6.59 31.35 -0.84
CA ALA A 29 6.24 29.99 -0.41
C ALA A 29 4.71 29.85 -0.38
N LYS A 30 4.16 28.89 -1.15
CA LYS A 30 2.72 28.64 -1.17
C LYS A 30 2.29 28.20 0.22
N HIS A 31 1.42 28.97 0.87
CA HIS A 31 0.95 28.79 2.26
C HIS A 31 0.57 27.33 2.65
N TRP A 32 0.12 26.53 1.70
CA TRP A 32 -0.21 25.11 1.94
C TRP A 32 1.02 24.23 2.21
N LYS A 33 2.17 24.49 1.56
CA LYS A 33 3.40 23.73 1.79
C LYS A 33 3.91 23.96 3.21
N ASP A 34 3.93 25.20 3.67
CA ASP A 34 4.35 25.53 5.05
C ASP A 34 3.40 24.93 6.09
N SER A 35 2.11 24.78 5.75
CA SER A 35 1.14 24.11 6.61
C SER A 35 1.39 22.61 6.65
N LEU A 36 1.66 22.00 5.50
CA LEU A 36 1.99 20.58 5.35
C LEU A 36 3.28 20.21 6.13
N GLU A 37 4.36 20.97 5.95
CA GLU A 37 5.65 20.71 6.62
C GLU A 37 5.55 20.84 8.16
N ARG A 38 4.67 21.72 8.66
CA ARG A 38 4.41 21.84 10.11
C ARG A 38 3.52 20.72 10.66
N TRP A 39 2.69 20.11 9.82
CA TRP A 39 1.75 19.06 10.24
C TRP A 39 2.38 17.67 10.19
N ILE A 40 3.13 17.33 9.14
CA ILE A 40 3.69 15.99 8.93
C ILE A 40 4.40 15.42 10.18
N PRO A 41 5.32 16.15 10.86
CA PRO A 41 6.00 15.58 12.03
C PRO A 41 5.05 15.24 13.18
N LYS A 42 4.00 16.05 13.39
CA LYS A 42 3.00 15.83 14.43
C LYS A 42 2.13 14.62 14.10
N GLU A 43 1.73 14.51 12.84
CA GLU A 43 0.89 13.41 12.40
C GLU A 43 1.67 12.09 12.34
N ILE A 44 2.97 12.12 12.05
CA ILE A 44 3.85 10.94 12.16
C ILE A 44 3.89 10.43 13.59
N GLU A 45 4.08 11.32 14.56
CA GLU A 45 4.09 10.94 15.98
C GLU A 45 2.75 10.32 16.38
N ARG A 46 1.63 10.93 15.98
CA ARG A 46 0.28 10.42 16.26
C ARG A 46 0.00 9.10 15.57
N SER A 47 0.45 8.93 14.33
CA SER A 47 0.28 7.68 13.59
C SER A 47 1.03 6.54 14.25
N PHE A 48 2.26 6.76 14.73
CA PHE A 48 2.95 5.75 15.54
C PHE A 48 2.24 5.46 16.86
N GLN A 49 1.68 6.48 17.52
CA GLN A 49 0.86 6.24 18.71
C GLN A 49 -0.35 5.37 18.41
N GLY A 50 -1.07 5.63 17.31
CA GLY A 50 -2.19 4.80 16.84
C GLY A 50 -1.77 3.37 16.51
N ILE A 51 -0.69 3.19 15.75
CA ILE A 51 -0.13 1.87 15.41
C ILE A 51 0.20 1.07 16.67
N PHE A 52 1.00 1.64 17.59
CA PHE A 52 1.40 0.93 18.80
C PHE A 52 0.29 0.81 19.84
N TYR A 53 -0.78 1.61 19.75
CA TYR A 53 -1.98 1.45 20.56
C TYR A 53 -2.81 0.23 20.13
N ASN A 54 -2.83 -0.06 18.83
CA ASN A 54 -3.59 -1.18 18.26
C ASN A 54 -2.82 -2.52 18.26
N ILE A 55 -1.55 -2.53 18.67
CA ILE A 55 -0.76 -3.74 18.94
C ILE A 55 -0.93 -4.14 20.40
N ASP A 56 -1.10 -5.45 20.65
CA ASP A 56 -1.40 -6.00 21.98
C ASP A 56 -2.63 -5.35 22.63
N PRO A 57 -3.76 -5.23 21.89
CA PRO A 57 -4.93 -4.52 22.39
C PRO A 57 -5.54 -5.24 23.61
N PRO A 58 -6.26 -4.53 24.50
CA PRO A 58 -6.90 -5.13 25.67
C PRO A 58 -7.75 -6.36 25.32
N GLY A 59 -7.51 -7.45 26.05
CA GLY A 59 -8.20 -8.74 25.82
C GLY A 59 -7.58 -9.62 24.72
N GLY A 60 -6.59 -9.11 24.00
CA GLY A 60 -5.82 -9.86 23.00
C GLY A 60 -4.69 -10.71 23.60
N ILE A 61 -4.27 -11.73 22.86
CA ILE A 61 -3.00 -12.42 23.12
C ILE A 61 -1.86 -11.51 22.64
N PRO A 62 -0.73 -11.39 23.36
CA PRO A 62 0.43 -10.66 22.87
C PRO A 62 0.87 -11.11 21.48
N GLY A 63 1.06 -10.17 20.58
CA GLY A 63 1.28 -10.35 19.15
C GLY A 63 0.04 -10.16 18.28
N SER A 64 -1.15 -10.03 18.86
CA SER A 64 -2.35 -9.66 18.10
C SER A 64 -2.33 -8.17 17.76
N VAL A 65 -2.95 -7.83 16.62
CA VAL A 65 -3.12 -6.45 16.15
C VAL A 65 -4.60 -6.27 15.81
N THR A 66 -5.24 -5.26 16.39
CA THR A 66 -6.61 -4.92 15.98
C THR A 66 -6.61 -4.08 14.71
N ALA A 67 -7.57 -4.31 13.81
CA ALA A 67 -7.74 -3.45 12.64
C ALA A 67 -8.13 -2.03 13.06
N ALA A 68 -9.03 -1.86 14.04
CA ALA A 68 -9.45 -0.56 14.52
C ALA A 68 -9.99 -0.62 15.97
N ASP A 69 -9.87 0.48 16.72
CA ASP A 69 -10.57 0.65 18.01
C ASP A 69 -12.04 1.05 17.77
N SER A 70 -12.78 0.16 17.14
CA SER A 70 -14.18 0.35 16.77
C SER A 70 -14.97 -0.94 17.06
N HIS A 71 -15.91 -0.88 18.00
CA HIS A 71 -16.66 -2.05 18.50
C HIS A 71 -18.11 -2.08 17.99
N TYR A 72 -18.53 -1.07 17.24
CA TYR A 72 -19.91 -0.89 16.76
C TYR A 72 -19.94 0.10 15.60
N GLN A 73 -20.68 -0.26 14.53
CA GLN A 73 -20.94 0.59 13.35
C GLN A 73 -19.71 1.37 12.82
N PRO A 74 -18.68 0.66 12.33
CA PRO A 74 -18.60 -0.79 12.20
C PRO A 74 -17.83 -1.44 13.36
N ASP A 75 -18.04 -2.74 13.57
CA ASP A 75 -17.27 -3.54 14.53
C ASP A 75 -16.04 -4.12 13.84
N TYR A 76 -14.88 -3.53 14.13
CA TYR A 76 -13.57 -3.81 13.54
C TYR A 76 -12.56 -4.27 14.60
N TYR A 77 -13.03 -4.61 15.81
CA TYR A 77 -12.17 -5.02 16.92
C TYR A 77 -11.72 -6.49 16.81
N TYR A 78 -11.14 -6.84 15.66
CA TYR A 78 -10.63 -8.17 15.32
C TYR A 78 -9.20 -8.08 14.77
N ASN A 79 -8.52 -9.23 14.70
CA ASN A 79 -7.22 -9.35 14.05
C ASN A 79 -7.41 -9.87 12.62
N TRP A 80 -7.45 -8.97 11.64
CA TRP A 80 -7.27 -9.33 10.23
C TRP A 80 -5.81 -9.72 9.97
N ILE A 81 -5.60 -10.82 9.24
CA ILE A 81 -4.24 -11.29 8.94
C ILE A 81 -3.51 -10.27 8.06
N ARG A 82 -4.20 -9.71 7.06
CA ARG A 82 -3.70 -8.67 6.14
C ARG A 82 -3.22 -7.44 6.93
N ASP A 83 -4.11 -6.85 7.71
CA ASP A 83 -3.86 -5.61 8.47
C ASP A 83 -2.70 -5.81 9.45
N ALA A 84 -2.74 -6.89 10.25
CA ALA A 84 -1.68 -7.21 11.20
C ALA A 84 -0.33 -7.40 10.51
N ALA A 85 -0.29 -8.04 9.35
CA ALA A 85 0.95 -8.22 8.59
C ALA A 85 1.50 -6.91 8.01
N ILE A 86 0.63 -6.02 7.52
CA ILE A 86 1.00 -4.69 7.03
C ILE A 86 1.57 -3.84 8.18
N THR A 87 0.91 -3.84 9.33
CA THR A 87 1.39 -3.14 10.52
C THR A 87 2.73 -3.69 10.99
N MET A 88 2.89 -5.02 10.99
CA MET A 88 4.16 -5.62 11.39
C MET A 88 5.29 -5.35 10.40
N ASP A 89 5.00 -5.14 9.12
CA ASP A 89 6.00 -4.69 8.14
C ASP A 89 6.55 -3.28 8.47
N VAL A 90 5.70 -2.39 9.00
CA VAL A 90 6.13 -1.09 9.57
C VAL A 90 7.01 -1.29 10.80
N VAL A 91 6.62 -2.17 11.71
CA VAL A 91 7.42 -2.50 12.91
C VAL A 91 8.77 -3.10 12.54
N VAL A 92 8.83 -3.97 11.52
CA VAL A 92 10.09 -4.52 11.00
C VAL A 92 10.97 -3.42 10.43
N THR A 93 10.41 -2.47 9.70
CA THR A 93 11.17 -1.33 9.16
C THR A 93 11.75 -0.46 10.29
N LEU A 94 11.01 -0.27 11.39
CA LEU A 94 11.54 0.37 12.59
C LEU A 94 12.66 -0.46 13.24
N TYR A 95 12.52 -1.79 13.29
CA TYR A 95 13.53 -2.69 13.84
C TYR A 95 14.83 -2.66 13.02
N GLU A 96 14.72 -2.70 11.68
CA GLU A 96 15.84 -2.60 10.75
C GLU A 96 16.64 -1.31 10.95
N THR A 97 15.95 -0.19 11.22
CA THR A 97 16.56 1.15 11.37
C THR A 97 16.91 1.54 12.81
N ALA A 98 16.48 0.77 13.82
CA ALA A 98 16.73 1.08 15.21
C ALA A 98 18.22 0.92 15.58
N THR A 99 18.77 1.94 16.25
CA THR A 99 20.14 1.99 16.76
C THR A 99 20.21 1.86 18.28
N GLU A 100 19.20 2.36 18.99
CA GLU A 100 19.17 2.34 20.46
C GLU A 100 18.88 0.92 20.97
N PRO A 101 19.75 0.31 21.82
CA PRO A 101 19.58 -1.07 22.25
C PRO A 101 18.23 -1.39 22.91
N SER A 102 17.68 -0.44 23.69
CA SER A 102 16.37 -0.59 24.33
C SER A 102 15.22 -0.60 23.32
N GLN A 103 15.31 0.20 22.26
CA GLN A 103 14.34 0.23 21.17
C GLN A 103 14.43 -1.05 20.33
N VAL A 104 15.64 -1.47 19.97
CA VAL A 104 15.89 -2.74 19.26
C VAL A 104 15.26 -3.90 20.02
N LYS A 105 15.51 -4.00 21.33
CA LYS A 105 14.95 -5.06 22.17
C LYS A 105 13.43 -5.02 22.21
N LYS A 106 12.83 -3.84 22.40
CA LYS A 106 11.37 -3.69 22.43
C LYS A 106 10.71 -4.12 21.11
N LEU A 107 11.25 -3.68 19.98
CA LEU A 107 10.72 -4.03 18.66
C LEU A 107 10.89 -5.53 18.36
N GLU A 108 12.03 -6.12 18.76
CA GLU A 108 12.24 -7.56 18.68
C GLU A 108 11.20 -8.34 19.49
N ASP A 109 10.91 -7.91 20.72
CA ASP A 109 9.94 -8.58 21.60
C ASP A 109 8.51 -8.51 21.02
N ILE A 110 8.12 -7.38 20.39
CA ILE A 110 6.85 -7.26 19.65
C ILE A 110 6.80 -8.25 18.48
N LEU A 111 7.85 -8.29 17.66
CA LEU A 111 7.90 -9.16 16.48
C LEU A 111 7.93 -10.65 16.87
N LYS A 112 8.61 -11.02 17.96
CA LYS A 112 8.57 -12.38 18.52
C LYS A 112 7.18 -12.74 19.03
N SER A 113 6.49 -11.81 19.68
CA SER A 113 5.10 -12.00 20.12
C SER A 113 4.16 -12.20 18.92
N TYR A 114 4.31 -11.40 17.86
CA TYR A 114 3.57 -11.58 16.60
C TYR A 114 3.80 -12.95 15.97
N VAL A 115 5.05 -13.44 15.92
CA VAL A 115 5.35 -14.81 15.46
C VAL A 115 4.64 -15.85 16.33
N HIS A 116 4.65 -15.67 17.64
CA HIS A 116 3.98 -16.60 18.56
C HIS A 116 2.46 -16.59 18.41
N TYR A 117 1.83 -15.42 18.31
CA TYR A 117 0.39 -15.30 18.07
C TYR A 117 -0.01 -15.98 16.76
N ASN A 118 0.75 -15.77 15.68
CA ASN A 118 0.48 -16.42 14.40
C ASN A 118 0.68 -17.93 14.45
N TYR A 119 1.64 -18.42 15.22
CA TYR A 119 1.77 -19.85 15.48
C TYR A 119 0.48 -20.43 16.10
N ILE A 120 -0.18 -19.71 17.00
CA ILE A 120 -1.44 -20.12 17.64
C ILE A 120 -2.59 -20.10 16.63
N ILE A 121 -2.84 -18.98 15.95
CA ILE A 121 -4.01 -18.85 15.07
C ILE A 121 -3.95 -19.77 13.85
N GLN A 122 -2.76 -20.03 13.29
CA GLN A 122 -2.61 -21.01 12.21
C GLN A 122 -3.01 -22.44 12.60
N ARG A 123 -3.02 -22.75 13.91
CA ARG A 123 -3.43 -24.05 14.48
C ARG A 123 -4.84 -24.04 15.05
N THR A 124 -5.52 -22.90 15.02
CA THR A 124 -6.89 -22.77 15.49
C THR A 124 -7.83 -23.13 14.34
N PRO A 125 -8.59 -24.23 14.42
CA PRO A 125 -9.58 -24.56 13.39
C PRO A 125 -10.63 -23.46 13.28
N ASN A 126 -11.05 -23.17 12.05
CA ASN A 126 -11.99 -22.11 11.73
C ASN A 126 -12.90 -22.56 10.56
N PRO A 127 -13.90 -21.75 10.15
CA PRO A 127 -14.83 -22.14 9.09
C PRO A 127 -14.19 -22.46 7.72
N THR A 128 -12.98 -21.95 7.43
CA THR A 128 -12.25 -22.26 6.20
C THR A 128 -11.40 -23.53 6.31
N GLY A 129 -11.32 -24.15 7.49
CA GLY A 129 -10.64 -25.42 7.73
C GLY A 129 -9.66 -25.39 8.90
N ASN A 130 -8.60 -26.16 8.79
CA ASN A 130 -7.50 -26.21 9.76
C ASN A 130 -6.15 -25.99 9.06
N LEU A 131 -5.04 -26.13 9.81
CA LEU A 131 -3.66 -25.93 9.34
C LEU A 131 -3.36 -26.56 7.97
N THR A 132 -3.95 -27.71 7.62
CA THR A 132 -3.64 -28.43 6.38
C THR A 132 -4.73 -28.37 5.31
N THR A 133 -5.96 -28.06 5.70
CA THR A 133 -7.17 -28.16 4.84
C THR A 133 -7.69 -26.83 4.32
N GLY A 134 -7.22 -25.69 4.82
CA GLY A 134 -7.65 -24.37 4.34
C GLY A 134 -7.71 -23.25 5.39
N GLY A 135 -7.53 -23.59 6.67
CA GLY A 135 -7.67 -22.63 7.79
C GLY A 135 -6.71 -21.44 7.75
N LEU A 136 -5.62 -21.54 6.98
CA LEU A 136 -4.65 -20.46 6.82
C LEU A 136 -5.20 -19.27 6.02
N GLY A 137 -6.18 -19.50 5.14
CA GLY A 137 -6.83 -18.45 4.36
C GLY A 137 -7.99 -17.75 5.06
N ALA A 138 -8.18 -17.92 6.37
CA ALA A 138 -9.19 -17.15 7.09
C ALA A 138 -8.84 -15.66 7.06
N ALA A 139 -9.81 -14.77 6.81
CA ALA A 139 -9.56 -13.33 6.76
C ALA A 139 -9.08 -12.76 8.11
N HIS A 140 -9.78 -13.14 9.20
CA HIS A 140 -9.55 -12.59 10.53
C HIS A 140 -9.88 -13.58 11.66
N TYR A 141 -9.40 -13.25 12.86
CA TYR A 141 -9.61 -13.97 14.12
C TYR A 141 -10.03 -13.00 15.22
N LEU A 142 -10.64 -13.54 16.29
CA LEU A 142 -10.78 -12.78 17.53
C LEU A 142 -9.38 -12.51 18.11
N LEU A 143 -9.20 -11.38 18.79
CA LEU A 143 -7.91 -10.98 19.37
C LEU A 143 -7.35 -11.98 20.40
N ASN A 144 -8.22 -12.76 21.03
CA ASN A 144 -7.84 -13.83 21.95
C ASN A 144 -7.37 -15.12 21.24
N GLY A 145 -7.23 -15.10 19.91
CA GLY A 145 -6.79 -16.21 19.08
C GLY A 145 -7.90 -17.20 18.66
N SER A 146 -9.13 -17.03 19.12
CA SER A 146 -10.25 -17.87 18.71
C SER A 146 -10.71 -17.57 17.29
N ALA A 147 -11.23 -18.59 16.59
CA ALA A 147 -11.80 -18.42 15.26
C ALA A 147 -13.03 -17.51 15.29
N PHE A 148 -13.14 -16.64 14.29
CA PHE A 148 -14.42 -16.02 13.97
C PHE A 148 -15.31 -17.06 13.28
N THR A 149 -16.53 -17.24 13.80
CA THR A 149 -17.48 -18.26 13.30
C THR A 149 -18.69 -17.66 12.57
N GLY A 150 -18.73 -16.33 12.42
CA GLY A 150 -19.77 -15.66 11.64
C GLY A 150 -19.58 -15.85 10.13
N SER A 151 -20.59 -15.45 9.35
CA SER A 151 -20.47 -15.41 7.89
C SER A 151 -19.53 -14.29 7.48
N TRP A 152 -18.59 -14.59 6.59
CA TRP A 152 -17.63 -13.62 6.06
C TRP A 152 -17.16 -14.05 4.66
N CYS A 153 -16.61 -13.10 3.89
CA CYS A 153 -15.94 -13.44 2.64
C CYS A 153 -14.58 -14.09 2.99
N SER A 154 -14.51 -15.41 2.94
CA SER A 154 -13.26 -16.15 3.09
C SER A 154 -13.27 -17.37 2.17
N VAL A 155 -12.15 -17.85 1.66
CA VAL A 155 -10.75 -17.51 2.00
C VAL A 155 -10.24 -16.19 1.41
N GLU A 156 -9.25 -15.60 2.08
CA GLU A 156 -8.40 -14.48 1.64
C GLU A 156 -6.93 -14.94 1.65
N ASN A 157 -6.28 -14.94 0.49
CA ASN A 157 -4.97 -15.59 0.31
C ASN A 157 -3.79 -14.60 0.40
N ASP A 158 -4.07 -13.31 0.36
CA ASP A 158 -3.11 -12.21 0.60
C ASP A 158 -2.56 -12.19 2.04
N GLY A 159 -3.38 -12.48 3.05
CA GLY A 159 -3.00 -12.50 4.46
C GLY A 159 -1.78 -13.39 4.73
N PRO A 160 -1.81 -14.69 4.40
CA PRO A 160 -0.64 -15.57 4.49
C PRO A 160 0.58 -15.07 3.72
N ALA A 161 0.39 -14.46 2.53
CA ALA A 161 1.49 -13.93 1.74
C ALA A 161 2.17 -12.74 2.44
N LEU A 162 1.40 -11.75 2.90
CA LEU A 162 1.89 -10.58 3.63
C LEU A 162 2.56 -11.00 4.95
N ARG A 163 1.94 -11.92 5.70
CA ARG A 163 2.51 -12.46 6.94
C ARG A 163 3.84 -13.15 6.69
N ALA A 164 3.94 -14.00 5.66
CA ALA A 164 5.19 -14.65 5.30
C ALA A 164 6.30 -13.63 5.00
N VAL A 165 5.99 -12.58 4.23
CA VAL A 165 6.94 -11.51 3.90
C VAL A 165 7.42 -10.77 5.16
N ALA A 166 6.51 -10.29 6.00
CA ALA A 166 6.86 -9.55 7.21
C ALA A 166 7.73 -10.41 8.17
N VAL A 167 7.36 -11.67 8.39
CA VAL A 167 8.11 -12.58 9.27
C VAL A 167 9.47 -12.96 8.68
N MET A 168 9.59 -13.13 7.36
CA MET A 168 10.89 -13.36 6.71
C MET A 168 11.81 -12.13 6.81
N ARG A 169 11.29 -10.92 6.63
CA ARG A 169 12.06 -9.69 6.83
C ARG A 169 12.58 -9.60 8.27
N PHE A 170 11.71 -9.84 9.26
CA PHE A 170 12.11 -9.93 10.66
C PHE A 170 13.22 -10.95 10.87
N ALA A 171 13.06 -12.18 10.35
CA ALA A 171 14.04 -13.25 10.53
C ALA A 171 15.41 -12.90 9.94
N ASN A 172 15.45 -12.32 8.74
CA ASN A 172 16.69 -11.86 8.11
C ASN A 172 17.39 -10.81 8.96
N GLU A 173 16.65 -9.82 9.44
CA GLU A 173 17.20 -8.75 10.27
C GLU A 173 17.65 -9.26 11.65
N TYR A 174 16.87 -10.14 12.28
CA TYR A 174 17.21 -10.79 13.53
C TYR A 174 18.54 -11.56 13.42
N LEU A 175 18.73 -12.33 12.35
CA LEU A 175 20.00 -13.04 12.10
C LEU A 175 21.15 -12.06 11.79
N ARG A 176 20.91 -10.99 11.03
CA ARG A 176 21.91 -9.94 10.77
C ARG A 176 22.39 -9.28 12.06
N ARG A 177 21.50 -9.16 13.05
CA ARG A 177 21.79 -8.66 14.41
C ARG A 177 22.31 -9.74 15.37
N HIS A 178 22.84 -10.85 14.85
CA HIS A 178 23.39 -11.97 15.63
C HIS A 178 22.36 -12.74 16.49
N GLY A 179 21.08 -12.69 16.11
CA GLY A 179 20.04 -13.50 16.70
C GLY A 179 20.25 -15.01 16.50
N ASP A 180 19.67 -15.81 17.38
CA ASP A 180 19.84 -17.27 17.38
C ASP A 180 19.13 -17.95 16.19
N LEU A 181 19.88 -18.62 15.32
CA LEU A 181 19.36 -19.43 14.21
C LEU A 181 18.39 -20.52 14.67
N SER A 182 18.54 -21.05 15.88
CA SER A 182 17.64 -22.05 16.45
C SER A 182 16.22 -21.52 16.62
N TYR A 183 16.07 -20.23 16.97
CA TYR A 183 14.76 -19.57 17.06
C TYR A 183 14.07 -19.53 15.69
N VAL A 184 14.81 -19.13 14.65
CA VAL A 184 14.30 -19.06 13.27
C VAL A 184 13.86 -20.44 12.80
N LYS A 185 14.68 -21.47 13.00
CA LYS A 185 14.34 -22.85 12.62
C LYS A 185 13.18 -23.42 13.42
N LYS A 186 13.04 -23.06 14.70
CA LYS A 186 11.98 -23.58 15.56
C LYS A 186 10.61 -22.98 15.28
N TRP A 187 10.55 -21.68 14.96
CA TRP A 187 9.28 -20.95 14.91
C TRP A 187 8.91 -20.41 13.53
N ILE A 188 9.90 -20.04 12.72
CA ILE A 188 9.67 -19.28 11.48
C ILE A 188 9.74 -20.20 10.25
N PHE A 189 10.84 -20.93 10.08
CA PHE A 189 11.03 -21.77 8.91
C PHE A 189 11.99 -22.93 9.17
N ASN A 190 11.47 -24.15 9.01
CA ASN A 190 12.25 -25.38 8.90
C ASN A 190 11.70 -26.23 7.75
N ASN A 191 12.44 -27.29 7.42
CA ASN A 191 12.05 -28.29 6.44
C ASN A 191 11.61 -29.62 7.09
N GLU A 192 11.46 -29.62 8.42
CA GLU A 192 11.11 -30.81 9.18
C GLU A 192 9.58 -30.91 9.28
N THR A 193 9.06 -32.09 8.94
CA THR A 193 7.66 -32.56 9.06
C THR A 193 6.64 -32.12 8.01
N HIS A 194 5.82 -33.09 7.59
CA HIS A 194 4.49 -32.88 7.03
C HIS A 194 3.47 -33.29 8.10
N PRO A 195 2.56 -32.39 8.52
CA PRO A 195 2.37 -31.02 8.04
C PRO A 195 3.44 -30.03 8.53
N PRO A 196 3.59 -28.85 7.89
CA PRO A 196 4.56 -27.84 8.29
C PRO A 196 4.32 -27.37 9.73
N THR A 197 5.40 -27.24 10.51
CA THR A 197 5.33 -26.87 11.95
C THR A 197 5.73 -25.44 12.25
N THR A 198 6.15 -24.66 11.26
CA THR A 198 6.64 -23.28 11.44
C THR A 198 5.79 -22.27 10.68
N VAL A 199 5.75 -21.02 11.16
CA VAL A 199 4.78 -20.01 10.73
C VAL A 199 4.89 -19.71 9.25
N THR A 200 6.07 -19.30 8.80
CA THR A 200 6.31 -18.91 7.40
C THR A 200 6.31 -20.11 6.49
N ARG A 201 6.78 -21.28 6.94
CA ARG A 201 6.70 -22.52 6.14
C ARG A 201 5.25 -22.88 5.84
N ALA A 202 4.37 -22.81 6.85
CA ALA A 202 2.95 -23.12 6.68
C ALA A 202 2.27 -22.15 5.69
N ASP A 203 2.52 -20.85 5.80
CA ASP A 203 1.97 -19.85 4.87
C ASP A 203 2.47 -20.06 3.44
N LEU A 204 3.78 -20.28 3.25
CA LEU A 204 4.37 -20.47 1.92
C LEU A 204 3.88 -21.76 1.26
N ASP A 205 3.80 -22.88 2.00
CA ASP A 205 3.25 -24.14 1.47
C ASP A 205 1.77 -24.00 1.11
N TYR A 206 1.01 -23.23 1.89
CA TYR A 206 -0.40 -22.95 1.61
C TYR A 206 -0.57 -22.15 0.32
N ILE A 207 0.03 -20.96 0.22
CA ILE A 207 -0.14 -20.08 -0.96
C ILE A 207 0.49 -20.68 -2.22
N ALA A 208 1.57 -21.46 -2.08
CA ALA A 208 2.14 -22.21 -3.20
C ALA A 208 1.15 -23.22 -3.80
N ARG A 209 0.19 -23.71 -3.02
CA ARG A 209 -0.84 -24.64 -3.47
C ARG A 209 -2.10 -23.95 -3.99
N VAL A 210 -2.54 -22.88 -3.33
CA VAL A 210 -3.88 -22.28 -3.58
C VAL A 210 -3.87 -21.04 -4.46
N TRP A 211 -2.70 -20.52 -4.89
CA TRP A 211 -2.65 -19.33 -5.73
C TRP A 211 -3.49 -19.40 -7.02
N PRO A 212 -3.73 -20.55 -7.68
CA PRO A 212 -4.59 -20.58 -8.86
C PRO A 212 -6.08 -20.41 -8.55
N ASP A 213 -6.48 -20.60 -7.28
CA ASP A 213 -7.88 -20.68 -6.89
C ASP A 213 -8.48 -19.27 -6.64
N PRO A 214 -9.76 -19.04 -6.97
CA PRO A 214 -10.45 -17.81 -6.61
C PRO A 214 -10.51 -17.61 -5.09
N CYS A 215 -10.48 -16.36 -4.64
CA CYS A 215 -10.57 -15.96 -3.25
C CYS A 215 -11.26 -14.59 -3.11
N CYS A 216 -11.50 -14.18 -1.88
CA CYS A 216 -11.90 -12.81 -1.58
C CYS A 216 -10.68 -11.89 -1.70
N GLY A 217 -10.87 -10.73 -2.34
CA GLY A 217 -9.83 -9.72 -2.50
C GLY A 217 -9.67 -8.85 -1.25
N PRO A 218 -8.86 -7.76 -1.30
CA PRO A 218 -8.54 -6.94 -0.12
C PRO A 218 -9.74 -6.22 0.49
N TRP A 219 -10.83 -6.13 -0.27
CA TRP A 219 -12.07 -5.48 0.10
C TRP A 219 -13.16 -6.45 0.58
N GLU A 220 -12.85 -7.75 0.64
CA GLU A 220 -13.71 -8.78 1.26
C GLU A 220 -15.11 -8.87 0.61
N THR A 221 -15.19 -8.52 -0.69
CA THR A 221 -16.46 -8.31 -1.40
C THR A 221 -16.70 -9.31 -2.53
N PHE A 222 -15.67 -9.62 -3.33
CA PHE A 222 -15.81 -10.43 -4.55
C PHE A 222 -14.94 -11.67 -4.49
N PHE A 223 -15.52 -12.83 -4.81
CA PHE A 223 -14.84 -14.12 -4.86
C PHE A 223 -14.41 -14.46 -6.30
N VAL A 224 -13.21 -14.01 -6.68
CA VAL A 224 -12.63 -14.11 -8.04
C VAL A 224 -11.11 -14.22 -7.93
N VAL A 225 -10.36 -14.21 -9.04
CA VAL A 225 -8.90 -14.20 -9.01
C VAL A 225 -8.40 -12.77 -9.08
N HIS A 226 -7.75 -12.26 -8.02
CA HIS A 226 -7.37 -10.85 -7.86
C HIS A 226 -5.90 -10.58 -8.14
N PHE A 227 -5.60 -9.46 -8.80
CA PHE A 227 -4.23 -9.00 -9.06
C PHE A 227 -3.50 -8.70 -7.75
N TRP A 228 -4.17 -8.11 -6.76
CA TRP A 228 -3.68 -7.94 -5.39
C TRP A 228 -3.08 -9.22 -4.82
N ASP A 229 -3.89 -10.28 -4.70
CA ASP A 229 -3.46 -11.57 -4.16
C ASP A 229 -2.30 -12.16 -4.98
N GLN A 230 -2.42 -12.16 -6.32
CA GLN A 230 -1.40 -12.77 -7.18
C GLN A 230 -0.04 -12.08 -7.03
N LEU A 231 0.02 -10.74 -7.01
CA LEU A 231 1.29 -10.03 -6.90
C LEU A 231 1.92 -10.21 -5.51
N LEU A 232 1.12 -10.23 -4.44
CA LEU A 232 1.60 -10.48 -3.08
C LEU A 232 2.09 -11.92 -2.89
N ILE A 233 1.36 -12.92 -3.39
CA ILE A 233 1.78 -14.32 -3.36
C ILE A 233 3.07 -14.50 -4.16
N ARG A 234 3.18 -13.89 -5.35
CA ARG A 234 4.42 -13.87 -6.13
C ARG A 234 5.59 -13.37 -5.30
N LYS A 235 5.40 -12.25 -4.59
CA LYS A 235 6.42 -11.69 -3.70
C LYS A 235 6.85 -12.68 -2.63
N ALA A 236 5.87 -13.21 -1.89
CA ALA A 236 6.11 -14.16 -0.81
C ALA A 236 6.85 -15.42 -1.31
N LEU A 237 6.44 -16.00 -2.44
CA LEU A 237 7.09 -17.21 -2.99
C LEU A 237 8.52 -16.95 -3.47
N LEU A 238 8.79 -15.82 -4.14
CA LEU A 238 10.14 -15.47 -4.59
C LEU A 238 11.08 -15.19 -3.42
N GLN A 239 10.60 -14.48 -2.40
CA GLN A 239 11.38 -14.24 -1.17
C GLN A 239 11.54 -15.52 -0.34
N GLY A 240 10.49 -16.32 -0.25
CA GLY A 240 10.48 -17.63 0.39
C GLY A 240 11.48 -18.60 -0.23
N ALA A 241 11.62 -18.59 -1.56
CA ALA A 241 12.63 -19.39 -2.24
C ALA A 241 14.06 -18.97 -1.82
N LYS A 242 14.34 -17.65 -1.82
CA LYS A 242 15.64 -17.11 -1.38
C LYS A 242 15.91 -17.45 0.09
N PHE A 243 14.92 -17.31 0.96
CA PHE A 243 15.02 -17.59 2.38
C PHE A 243 15.25 -19.09 2.67
N ALA A 244 14.50 -19.96 2.01
CA ALA A 244 14.69 -21.41 2.11
C ALA A 244 16.11 -21.83 1.66
N LYS A 245 16.61 -21.27 0.54
CA LYS A 245 17.97 -21.50 0.06
C LYS A 245 19.02 -21.02 1.07
N MET A 246 18.84 -19.84 1.67
CA MET A 246 19.73 -19.31 2.70
C MET A 246 19.83 -20.25 3.91
N LEU A 247 18.73 -20.90 4.30
CA LEU A 247 18.69 -21.86 5.41
C LEU A 247 19.16 -23.29 5.03
N GLY A 248 19.52 -23.52 3.76
CA GLY A 248 19.98 -24.82 3.25
C GLY A 248 18.87 -25.76 2.78
N TYR A 249 17.63 -25.29 2.64
CA TYR A 249 16.48 -26.10 2.24
C TYR A 249 16.19 -25.98 0.74
N MET A 250 16.98 -26.71 -0.06
CA MET A 250 16.97 -26.58 -1.53
C MET A 250 15.68 -27.08 -2.19
N ASP A 251 15.04 -28.12 -1.66
CA ASP A 251 13.78 -28.65 -2.23
C ASP A 251 12.64 -27.65 -2.07
N ALA A 252 12.51 -27.07 -0.87
CA ALA A 252 11.61 -25.97 -0.58
C ALA A 252 11.85 -24.77 -1.50
N SER A 253 13.11 -24.34 -1.62
CA SER A 253 13.50 -23.26 -2.52
C SER A 253 13.08 -23.53 -3.96
N SER A 254 13.29 -24.75 -4.44
CA SER A 254 12.97 -25.15 -5.82
C SER A 254 11.46 -25.19 -6.04
N TYR A 255 10.69 -25.70 -5.07
CA TYR A 255 9.24 -25.73 -5.13
C TYR A 255 8.62 -24.33 -5.21
N TYR A 256 9.01 -23.42 -4.32
CA TYR A 256 8.49 -22.05 -4.34
C TYR A 256 8.91 -21.28 -5.59
N SER A 257 10.15 -21.48 -6.07
CA SER A 257 10.61 -20.88 -7.33
C SER A 257 9.76 -21.36 -8.51
N LYS A 258 9.40 -22.64 -8.54
CA LYS A 258 8.52 -23.21 -9.57
C LYS A 258 7.14 -22.57 -9.53
N GLN A 259 6.52 -22.50 -8.35
CA GLN A 259 5.18 -21.90 -8.20
C GLN A 259 5.17 -20.41 -8.53
N ALA A 260 6.18 -19.64 -8.09
CA ALA A 260 6.33 -18.24 -8.46
C ALA A 260 6.46 -18.04 -9.98
N LYS A 261 7.16 -18.94 -10.67
CA LYS A 261 7.30 -18.88 -12.14
C LYS A 261 5.98 -19.15 -12.85
N GLU A 262 5.25 -20.20 -12.44
CA GLU A 262 3.93 -20.53 -12.99
C GLU A 262 2.93 -19.39 -12.79
N LEU A 263 2.88 -18.83 -11.58
CA LEU A 263 2.08 -17.65 -11.25
C LEU A 263 2.45 -16.45 -12.14
N THR A 264 3.74 -16.12 -12.22
CA THR A 264 4.24 -14.98 -13.04
C THR A 264 3.79 -15.10 -14.49
N SER A 265 3.82 -16.30 -15.08
CA SER A 265 3.37 -16.52 -16.45
C SER A 265 1.87 -16.28 -16.65
N ASN A 266 1.05 -16.54 -15.64
CA ASN A 266 -0.40 -16.30 -15.70
C ASN A 266 -0.79 -14.83 -15.50
N MET A 267 0.05 -14.02 -14.84
CA MET A 267 -0.30 -12.64 -14.51
C MET A 267 -0.41 -11.69 -15.72
N SER A 268 -0.01 -12.11 -16.92
CA SER A 268 -0.26 -11.34 -18.15
C SER A 268 -1.76 -11.17 -18.47
N LYS A 269 -2.62 -12.05 -17.92
CA LYS A 269 -4.09 -12.00 -18.08
C LYS A 269 -4.73 -10.78 -17.43
N PHE A 270 -4.07 -10.17 -16.45
CA PHE A 270 -4.55 -8.94 -15.81
C PHE A 270 -4.32 -7.69 -16.66
N ILE A 271 -3.67 -7.78 -17.82
CA ILE A 271 -3.51 -6.62 -18.70
C ILE A 271 -4.70 -6.48 -19.64
N SER A 272 -5.43 -5.38 -19.53
CA SER A 272 -6.32 -4.94 -20.58
C SER A 272 -5.53 -4.17 -21.64
N GLN A 273 -5.20 -4.83 -22.75
CA GLN A 273 -4.51 -4.20 -23.89
C GLN A 273 -5.34 -3.09 -24.54
N VAL A 274 -6.67 -3.22 -24.54
CA VAL A 274 -7.60 -2.25 -25.14
C VAL A 274 -7.60 -0.94 -24.36
N HIS A 275 -7.63 -1.03 -23.03
CA HIS A 275 -7.72 0.13 -22.13
C HIS A 275 -6.36 0.59 -21.60
N GLY A 276 -5.32 -0.24 -21.74
CA GLY A 276 -3.98 0.06 -21.27
C GLY A 276 -3.86 0.07 -19.76
N VAL A 277 -4.58 -0.81 -19.05
CA VAL A 277 -4.59 -0.85 -17.58
C VAL A 277 -4.31 -2.23 -17.05
N VAL A 278 -3.95 -2.27 -15.78
CA VAL A 278 -4.01 -3.48 -14.95
C VAL A 278 -5.45 -3.63 -14.46
N LEU A 279 -6.05 -4.77 -14.75
CA LEU A 279 -7.33 -5.21 -14.23
C LEU A 279 -7.11 -5.73 -12.81
N GLU A 280 -7.99 -5.38 -11.88
CA GLU A 280 -7.88 -5.91 -10.53
C GLU A 280 -8.30 -7.37 -10.42
N SER A 281 -9.16 -7.86 -11.30
CA SER A 281 -9.66 -9.23 -11.22
C SER A 281 -9.85 -9.87 -12.58
N ILE A 282 -9.69 -11.19 -12.64
CA ILE A 282 -10.02 -12.05 -13.78
C ILE A 282 -10.96 -13.18 -13.36
N ASP A 283 -11.54 -13.87 -14.35
CA ASP A 283 -12.35 -15.08 -14.16
C ASP A 283 -13.63 -14.89 -13.31
N ALA A 284 -14.37 -13.83 -13.60
CA ALA A 284 -15.67 -13.59 -12.99
C ALA A 284 -16.84 -14.21 -13.82
N PRO A 285 -17.97 -14.59 -13.21
CA PRO A 285 -19.05 -15.34 -13.88
C PRO A 285 -19.53 -14.68 -15.19
N ARG A 286 -19.72 -15.50 -16.25
CA ARG A 286 -19.86 -15.10 -17.66
C ARG A 286 -20.95 -14.08 -18.03
N ASP A 287 -21.83 -13.69 -17.10
CA ASP A 287 -23.00 -12.83 -17.38
C ASP A 287 -22.89 -11.39 -16.85
N THR A 288 -21.75 -11.00 -16.31
CA THR A 288 -21.45 -9.59 -15.98
C THR A 288 -20.45 -9.03 -16.99
N ILE A 289 -20.73 -7.83 -17.49
CA ILE A 289 -19.88 -7.14 -18.48
C ILE A 289 -18.58 -6.75 -17.74
N HIS A 290 -17.57 -7.63 -17.80
CA HIS A 290 -16.42 -7.68 -16.88
C HIS A 290 -15.17 -6.89 -17.33
N GLU A 291 -15.24 -6.07 -18.37
CA GLU A 291 -14.02 -5.47 -18.93
C GLU A 291 -13.35 -4.39 -18.06
N THR A 292 -13.89 -4.03 -16.89
CA THR A 292 -13.43 -2.82 -16.18
C THR A 292 -13.55 -2.90 -14.65
N PHE A 293 -12.63 -3.59 -13.97
CA PHE A 293 -12.41 -3.39 -12.53
C PHE A 293 -11.09 -2.65 -12.32
N ILE A 294 -11.11 -1.35 -12.65
CA ILE A 294 -10.10 -0.41 -12.19
C ILE A 294 -10.31 -0.30 -10.67
N ASP A 295 -9.28 -0.59 -9.89
CA ASP A 295 -9.33 -0.57 -8.43
C ASP A 295 -8.04 0.04 -7.90
N THR A 296 -8.12 0.83 -6.83
CA THR A 296 -6.91 1.34 -6.16
C THR A 296 -6.07 0.20 -5.57
N SER A 297 -6.64 -0.97 -5.28
CA SER A 297 -5.88 -2.15 -4.87
C SER A 297 -4.85 -2.60 -5.90
N THR A 298 -5.02 -2.33 -7.20
CA THR A 298 -3.96 -2.58 -8.21
C THR A 298 -2.69 -1.78 -7.91
N ILE A 299 -2.83 -0.54 -7.46
CA ILE A 299 -1.71 0.33 -7.08
C ILE A 299 -1.16 -0.08 -5.72
N LEU A 300 -2.03 -0.42 -4.77
CA LEU A 300 -1.58 -0.96 -3.49
C LEU A 300 -0.79 -2.27 -3.70
N ALA A 301 -1.23 -3.15 -4.59
CA ALA A 301 -0.56 -4.40 -4.92
C ALA A 301 0.87 -4.16 -5.40
N VAL A 302 1.09 -3.12 -6.21
CA VAL A 302 2.44 -2.71 -6.62
C VAL A 302 3.26 -2.23 -5.41
N LEU A 303 2.69 -1.42 -4.52
CA LEU A 303 3.38 -0.89 -3.34
C LEU A 303 3.77 -1.97 -2.32
N TYR A 304 2.93 -2.98 -2.14
CA TYR A 304 3.16 -4.05 -1.17
C TYR A 304 3.82 -5.29 -1.80
N GLY A 305 3.61 -5.53 -3.10
CA GLY A 305 3.98 -6.75 -3.83
C GLY A 305 5.12 -6.62 -4.84
N TYR A 306 5.57 -5.40 -5.17
CA TYR A 306 6.74 -5.24 -6.04
C TYR A 306 8.02 -5.79 -5.38
N ASN A 307 8.88 -6.38 -6.21
CA ASN A 307 10.02 -7.19 -5.80
C ASN A 307 11.35 -6.70 -6.38
N ASP A 308 11.39 -5.44 -6.84
CA ASP A 308 12.56 -4.79 -7.45
C ASP A 308 13.13 -5.54 -8.67
N ASP A 309 12.26 -6.20 -9.44
CA ASP A 309 12.63 -7.06 -10.58
C ASP A 309 12.05 -6.59 -11.92
N GLY A 310 11.47 -5.39 -11.96
CA GLY A 310 10.84 -4.80 -13.15
C GLY A 310 9.44 -5.34 -13.47
N PHE A 311 8.97 -6.41 -12.81
CA PHE A 311 7.66 -7.00 -13.08
C PHE A 311 6.54 -6.19 -12.40
N TYR A 312 5.68 -5.54 -13.18
CA TYR A 312 4.70 -4.55 -12.68
C TYR A 312 5.35 -3.48 -11.79
N ALA A 313 6.51 -2.96 -12.21
CA ALA A 313 7.18 -1.88 -11.51
C ALA A 313 6.29 -0.61 -11.46
N PRO A 314 6.55 0.34 -10.53
CA PRO A 314 5.76 1.56 -10.45
C PRO A 314 5.70 2.38 -11.75
N ASP A 315 6.75 2.30 -12.58
CA ASP A 315 6.86 2.94 -13.89
C ASP A 315 6.47 2.05 -15.08
N ASP A 316 5.87 0.88 -14.82
CA ASP A 316 5.25 0.07 -15.87
C ASP A 316 4.14 0.89 -16.55
N PRO A 317 4.06 0.93 -17.90
CA PRO A 317 3.07 1.74 -18.60
C PRO A 317 1.61 1.46 -18.23
N TYR A 318 1.26 0.21 -17.93
CA TYR A 318 -0.09 -0.17 -17.55
C TYR A 318 -0.39 0.29 -16.11
N VAL A 319 0.58 0.20 -15.20
CA VAL A 319 0.47 0.71 -13.83
C VAL A 319 0.31 2.23 -13.84
N MET A 320 1.17 2.95 -14.58
CA MET A 320 1.11 4.41 -14.73
C MET A 320 -0.25 4.88 -15.28
N ASN A 321 -0.76 4.19 -16.30
CA ASN A 321 -2.05 4.56 -16.88
C ASN A 321 -3.22 4.21 -15.95
N THR A 322 -3.13 3.11 -15.19
CA THR A 322 -4.12 2.75 -14.16
C THR A 322 -4.21 3.83 -13.09
N ALA A 323 -3.06 4.28 -12.56
CA ALA A 323 -3.00 5.39 -11.61
C ALA A 323 -3.59 6.68 -12.19
N ASN A 324 -3.31 6.99 -13.47
CA ASN A 324 -3.87 8.16 -14.13
C ASN A 324 -5.40 8.06 -14.31
N LEU A 325 -5.94 6.89 -14.68
CA LEU A 325 -7.38 6.71 -14.80
C LEU A 325 -8.08 6.81 -13.44
N LEU A 326 -7.53 6.20 -12.39
CA LEU A 326 -8.04 6.36 -11.02
C LEU A 326 -8.12 7.84 -10.63
N ARG A 327 -7.06 8.62 -10.90
CA ARG A 327 -7.01 10.07 -10.64
C ARG A 327 -8.12 10.81 -11.39
N LEU A 328 -8.31 10.52 -12.68
CA LEU A 328 -9.35 11.16 -13.49
C LEU A 328 -10.76 10.80 -13.01
N ILE A 329 -10.99 9.53 -12.65
CA ILE A 329 -12.29 9.07 -12.20
C ILE A 329 -12.65 9.68 -10.84
N TYR A 330 -11.77 9.56 -9.84
CA TYR A 330 -12.07 10.05 -8.50
C TYR A 330 -12.13 11.57 -8.39
N LYS A 331 -11.41 12.29 -9.27
CA LYS A 331 -11.52 13.75 -9.39
C LYS A 331 -12.98 14.21 -9.54
N ASP A 332 -13.79 13.46 -10.28
CA ASP A 332 -15.19 13.82 -10.59
C ASP A 332 -16.22 13.02 -9.80
N LEU A 333 -15.87 11.79 -9.37
CA LEU A 333 -16.78 10.87 -8.69
C LEU A 333 -17.22 11.39 -7.31
N PHE A 334 -16.28 11.95 -6.54
CA PHE A 334 -16.55 12.43 -5.18
C PHE A 334 -16.88 13.93 -5.16
N PRO A 335 -18.05 14.33 -4.61
CA PRO A 335 -18.40 15.74 -4.46
C PRO A 335 -17.39 16.57 -3.66
N VAL A 336 -16.74 15.98 -2.64
CA VAL A 336 -15.65 16.63 -1.88
C VAL A 336 -14.48 16.99 -2.79
N ASN A 337 -14.07 16.10 -3.69
CA ASN A 337 -13.02 16.39 -4.68
C ASN A 337 -13.41 17.53 -5.61
N ARG A 338 -14.68 17.65 -6.02
CA ARG A 338 -15.11 18.74 -6.91
C ARG A 338 -15.09 20.13 -6.24
N ARG A 339 -15.04 20.19 -4.90
CA ARG A 339 -14.99 21.43 -4.12
C ARG A 339 -13.61 21.77 -3.56
N ARG A 340 -12.62 20.90 -3.79
CA ARG A 340 -11.26 21.09 -3.29
C ARG A 340 -10.61 22.35 -3.88
N SER A 341 -9.71 22.98 -3.14
CA SER A 341 -8.87 24.05 -3.66
C SER A 341 -7.85 23.54 -4.69
N GLN A 342 -7.22 24.43 -5.46
CA GLN A 342 -6.18 24.04 -6.42
C GLN A 342 -4.90 23.49 -5.76
N ASP A 343 -4.75 23.71 -4.45
CA ASP A 343 -3.65 23.24 -3.63
C ASP A 343 -3.89 21.83 -3.08
N GLU A 344 -5.10 21.29 -3.21
CA GLU A 344 -5.47 19.94 -2.77
C GLU A 344 -5.46 18.93 -3.92
N GLY A 345 -4.87 17.78 -3.66
CA GLY A 345 -4.86 16.62 -4.55
C GLY A 345 -6.22 15.90 -4.55
N VAL A 346 -6.31 14.85 -5.37
CA VAL A 346 -7.52 14.01 -5.44
C VAL A 346 -7.55 13.07 -4.24
N LEU A 347 -8.71 12.92 -3.58
CA LEU A 347 -8.98 11.82 -2.65
C LEU A 347 -9.42 10.57 -3.43
N PHE A 348 -8.95 9.40 -3.01
CA PHE A 348 -9.18 8.12 -3.70
C PHE A 348 -9.98 7.17 -2.81
N GLY A 349 -10.82 6.33 -3.41
CA GLY A 349 -11.55 5.24 -2.72
C GLY A 349 -11.08 3.87 -3.21
N ARG A 350 -11.82 2.81 -2.87
CA ARG A 350 -11.51 1.42 -3.25
C ARG A 350 -11.61 1.24 -4.77
N PHE A 351 -12.83 1.15 -5.29
CA PHE A 351 -13.10 1.04 -6.73
C PHE A 351 -14.25 1.96 -7.17
N PRO A 352 -14.13 2.63 -8.32
CA PRO A 352 -15.19 3.47 -8.85
C PRO A 352 -16.24 2.65 -9.58
N ASN A 353 -17.49 3.11 -9.51
CA ASN A 353 -18.52 2.78 -10.50
C ASN A 353 -19.45 3.96 -10.75
N GLY A 354 -19.99 3.98 -11.95
CA GLY A 354 -21.40 4.26 -12.16
C GLY A 354 -21.76 3.82 -13.57
N LYS A 355 -23.06 3.79 -13.90
CA LYS A 355 -23.53 3.88 -15.30
C LYS A 355 -23.33 5.31 -15.83
N LYS A 356 -22.11 5.82 -15.83
CA LYS A 356 -21.82 7.16 -16.34
C LYS A 356 -20.79 7.07 -17.46
N LYS A 357 -21.20 7.50 -18.66
CA LYS A 357 -20.29 7.81 -19.76
C LYS A 357 -19.28 8.84 -19.26
N ILE A 358 -18.06 8.42 -18.97
CA ILE A 358 -16.95 9.35 -18.75
C ILE A 358 -16.48 9.77 -20.14
N GLN A 359 -16.80 11.00 -20.53
CA GLN A 359 -16.30 11.59 -21.77
C GLN A 359 -14.90 12.12 -21.51
N SER A 360 -13.92 11.23 -21.42
CA SER A 360 -12.50 11.59 -21.41
C SER A 360 -11.76 10.61 -22.32
N ASN A 361 -11.20 11.14 -23.41
CA ASN A 361 -10.32 10.42 -24.33
C ASN A 361 -10.93 9.18 -25.03
N GLY A 362 -12.25 9.13 -25.21
CA GLY A 362 -12.91 8.07 -26.00
C GLY A 362 -12.96 6.70 -25.31
N ILE A 363 -12.70 6.61 -24.00
CA ILE A 363 -12.82 5.37 -23.23
C ILE A 363 -14.28 5.18 -22.79
N TYR A 364 -14.90 4.09 -23.24
CA TYR A 364 -16.27 3.72 -22.88
C TYR A 364 -16.26 2.71 -21.72
N LEU A 365 -16.54 3.20 -20.51
CA LEU A 365 -16.76 2.34 -19.34
C LEU A 365 -18.28 2.23 -19.11
N ALA A 366 -18.89 1.08 -19.41
CA ALA A 366 -20.32 0.83 -19.21
C ALA A 366 -20.56 -0.28 -18.18
N ASN A 367 -21.59 -0.12 -17.33
CA ASN A 367 -22.12 -1.12 -16.38
C ASN A 367 -21.15 -1.60 -15.27
N ILE A 368 -20.52 -0.68 -14.54
CA ILE A 368 -19.68 -1.03 -13.39
C ILE A 368 -20.59 -1.25 -12.13
N LEU A 369 -20.09 -1.76 -10.99
CA LEU A 369 -20.77 -1.88 -9.68
C LEU A 369 -20.11 -0.99 -8.61
N LEU A 370 -20.91 -0.21 -7.87
CA LEU A 370 -20.44 0.94 -7.08
C LEU A 370 -19.95 0.35 -5.82
N ASP A 371 -18.79 0.83 -5.37
CA ASP A 371 -18.50 0.76 -3.97
C ASP A 371 -19.77 1.24 -3.26
N ASN A 372 -20.41 0.28 -2.62
CA ASN A 372 -21.72 0.37 -2.02
C ASN A 372 -21.58 0.20 -0.51
N TYR A 373 -20.40 0.49 0.02
CA TYR A 373 -20.08 0.55 1.44
C TYR A 373 -19.68 1.97 1.78
N ASP A 374 -20.31 2.56 2.79
CA ASP A 374 -20.00 3.92 3.26
C ASP A 374 -19.31 3.94 4.63
N GLY A 375 -18.61 2.87 5.00
CA GLY A 375 -17.99 2.79 6.33
C GLY A 375 -18.95 2.31 7.42
N ILE A 376 -20.27 2.28 7.18
CA ILE A 376 -21.27 1.85 8.16
C ILE A 376 -22.26 0.86 7.55
N ALA A 377 -22.85 1.20 6.42
CA ALA A 377 -23.84 0.39 5.72
C ALA A 377 -23.27 -0.16 4.41
N THR A 378 -23.77 -1.33 4.00
CA THR A 378 -23.51 -1.91 2.67
C THR A 378 -24.83 -2.20 1.98
N GLY A 379 -24.97 -1.84 0.70
CA GLY A 379 -26.12 -2.27 -0.10
C GLY A 379 -26.56 -1.32 -1.21
N ASP A 380 -27.68 -1.66 -1.85
CA ASP A 380 -28.22 -0.89 -2.97
C ASP A 380 -28.53 0.56 -2.58
N GLY A 381 -28.00 1.51 -3.35
CA GLY A 381 -28.18 2.95 -3.10
C GLY A 381 -27.16 3.55 -2.12
N VAL A 382 -26.41 2.73 -1.39
CA VAL A 382 -25.24 3.18 -0.62
C VAL A 382 -24.10 3.50 -1.58
N LYS A 383 -23.28 4.48 -1.20
CA LYS A 383 -22.30 5.13 -2.06
C LYS A 383 -20.97 5.25 -1.35
N GLY A 384 -19.96 4.60 -1.90
CA GLY A 384 -18.63 4.57 -1.32
C GLY A 384 -17.96 5.92 -1.22
N ASN A 385 -17.06 6.00 -0.27
CA ASN A 385 -16.34 7.19 0.10
C ASN A 385 -14.88 7.14 -0.36
N PRO A 386 -14.17 8.28 -0.37
CA PRO A 386 -12.72 8.25 -0.32
C PRO A 386 -12.23 7.58 0.98
N TRP A 387 -11.11 6.88 0.89
CA TRP A 387 -10.45 6.17 1.98
C TRP A 387 -9.10 6.79 2.28
N PHE A 388 -8.74 6.88 3.56
CA PHE A 388 -7.43 7.40 3.95
C PHE A 388 -6.30 6.56 3.37
N LEU A 389 -6.36 5.23 3.52
CA LEU A 389 -5.34 4.32 3.00
C LEU A 389 -5.23 4.34 1.47
N CYS A 390 -6.34 4.45 0.73
CA CYS A 390 -6.31 4.54 -0.74
C CYS A 390 -5.67 5.86 -1.20
N THR A 391 -6.03 6.95 -0.53
CA THR A 391 -5.50 8.29 -0.83
C THR A 391 -3.99 8.36 -0.53
N LEU A 392 -3.57 7.88 0.64
CA LEU A 392 -2.16 7.84 1.05
C LEU A 392 -1.35 6.83 0.23
N GLY A 393 -1.95 5.70 -0.17
CA GLY A 393 -1.36 4.76 -1.11
C GLY A 393 -1.07 5.39 -2.47
N MET A 394 -1.99 6.20 -3.01
CA MET A 394 -1.74 6.94 -4.25
C MET A 394 -0.64 7.99 -4.11
N ALA A 395 -0.58 8.71 -2.97
CA ALA A 395 0.53 9.61 -2.69
C ALA A 395 1.87 8.85 -2.64
N ARG A 396 1.92 7.73 -1.91
CA ARG A 396 3.08 6.84 -1.82
C ARG A 396 3.53 6.37 -3.21
N TYR A 397 2.60 5.93 -4.05
CA TYR A 397 2.89 5.53 -5.43
C TYR A 397 3.56 6.64 -6.24
N TYR A 398 3.06 7.87 -6.17
CA TYR A 398 3.70 9.00 -6.86
C TYR A 398 5.07 9.37 -6.29
N PHE A 399 5.30 9.23 -4.98
CA PHE A 399 6.64 9.39 -4.41
C PHE A 399 7.62 8.33 -4.92
N GLU A 400 7.21 7.06 -4.98
CA GLU A 400 8.03 5.97 -5.53
C GLU A 400 8.30 6.16 -7.03
N LEU A 401 7.30 6.61 -7.79
CA LEU A 401 7.48 6.92 -9.21
C LEU A 401 8.45 8.10 -9.40
N ALA A 402 8.34 9.16 -8.59
CA ALA A 402 9.27 10.29 -8.61
C ALA A 402 10.70 9.86 -8.31
N LYS A 403 10.89 8.95 -7.36
CA LYS A 403 12.20 8.39 -7.02
C LYS A 403 12.81 7.70 -8.23
N ARG A 404 12.07 6.82 -8.91
CA ARG A 404 12.55 6.09 -10.10
C ARG A 404 12.93 7.04 -11.24
N PHE A 405 12.08 8.03 -11.53
CA PHE A 405 12.38 9.06 -12.53
C PHE A 405 13.63 9.89 -12.15
N SER A 406 13.85 10.11 -10.86
CA SER A 406 15.06 10.77 -10.34
C SER A 406 16.31 9.90 -10.46
N GLU A 407 16.20 8.57 -10.54
CA GLU A 407 17.35 7.66 -10.69
C GLU A 407 17.76 7.49 -12.16
N TYR A 408 16.82 7.57 -13.10
CA TYR A 408 17.11 7.43 -14.52
C TYR A 408 18.03 8.53 -15.06
N THR A 409 18.97 8.14 -15.92
CA THR A 409 19.79 9.05 -16.73
C THR A 409 19.06 9.43 -18.02
N THR A 410 18.46 8.44 -18.67
CA THR A 410 17.54 8.59 -19.80
C THR A 410 16.39 7.60 -19.69
N LEU A 411 15.26 7.89 -20.33
CA LEU A 411 14.13 6.98 -20.42
C LEU A 411 13.48 7.12 -21.80
N THR A 412 13.38 6.03 -22.54
CA THR A 412 12.61 6.01 -23.79
C THR A 412 11.15 5.70 -23.50
N ILE A 413 10.25 6.57 -23.99
CA ILE A 413 8.81 6.35 -23.93
C ILE A 413 8.47 5.20 -24.89
N HIS A 414 8.35 3.99 -24.37
CA HIS A 414 8.17 2.79 -25.17
C HIS A 414 6.70 2.38 -25.34
N SER A 415 5.78 3.04 -24.65
CA SER A 415 4.35 2.74 -24.69
C SER A 415 3.51 4.00 -24.67
N ARG A 416 2.44 4.02 -25.50
CA ARG A 416 1.46 5.10 -25.54
C ARG A 416 0.73 5.30 -24.21
N TRP A 417 0.70 4.28 -23.35
CA TRP A 417 0.01 4.31 -22.05
C TRP A 417 0.75 5.18 -21.01
N MET A 418 2.01 5.52 -21.25
CA MET A 418 2.74 6.49 -20.42
C MET A 418 2.30 7.93 -20.68
N LEU A 419 1.86 8.23 -21.92
CA LEU A 419 1.62 9.60 -22.38
C LEU A 419 0.58 10.38 -21.58
N PRO A 420 -0.59 9.81 -21.18
CA PRO A 420 -1.61 10.58 -20.46
C PRO A 420 -1.13 11.12 -19.11
N LEU A 421 -0.37 10.33 -18.35
CA LEU A 421 0.19 10.78 -17.08
C LEU A 421 1.31 11.81 -17.31
N LEU A 422 2.20 11.56 -18.26
CA LEU A 422 3.28 12.50 -18.59
C LEU A 422 2.74 13.86 -19.05
N ALA A 423 1.70 13.88 -19.89
CA ALA A 423 1.01 15.09 -20.31
C ALA A 423 0.32 15.82 -19.15
N HIS A 424 -0.25 15.08 -18.20
CA HIS A 424 -0.78 15.70 -16.98
C HIS A 424 0.35 16.36 -16.16
N LEU A 425 1.49 15.69 -16.00
CA LEU A 425 2.62 16.19 -15.21
C LEU A 425 3.31 17.39 -15.85
N SER A 426 3.29 17.53 -17.18
CA SER A 426 3.85 18.73 -17.84
C SER A 426 3.10 20.01 -17.49
N SER A 427 1.82 19.93 -17.08
CA SER A 427 1.07 21.10 -16.59
C SER A 427 1.60 21.68 -15.28
N TYR A 428 2.42 20.91 -14.53
CA TYR A 428 3.11 21.40 -13.32
C TYR A 428 4.34 22.26 -13.64
N SER A 429 4.82 22.25 -14.89
CA SER A 429 5.96 23.06 -15.34
C SER A 429 5.58 24.54 -15.36
N SER A 430 5.62 25.16 -14.19
CA SER A 430 5.52 26.59 -13.99
C SER A 430 6.82 27.10 -13.40
N ASN A 431 7.85 27.19 -14.24
CA ASN A 431 8.61 28.44 -14.27
C ASN A 431 7.81 29.34 -15.21
N PRO A 432 7.01 30.29 -14.71
CA PRO A 432 6.57 31.38 -15.55
C PRO A 432 7.82 32.21 -15.85
N THR A 433 8.54 31.88 -16.91
CA THR A 433 9.24 32.95 -17.62
C THR A 433 8.11 33.89 -18.04
N PRO A 434 8.10 35.17 -17.65
CA PRO A 434 7.08 36.09 -18.12
C PRO A 434 7.27 36.22 -19.63
N THR A 435 6.52 35.44 -20.40
CA THR A 435 6.26 35.80 -21.79
C THR A 435 5.55 37.14 -21.73
N ILE A 436 6.07 38.13 -22.44
CA ILE A 436 5.58 39.52 -22.49
C ILE A 436 4.13 39.59 -23.03
N LEU A 437 3.56 38.45 -23.42
CA LEU A 437 2.20 38.24 -23.88
C LEU A 437 1.69 37.04 -23.09
N GLY A 438 0.56 37.17 -22.38
CA GLY A 438 -0.02 36.16 -21.46
C GLY A 438 -0.49 34.86 -22.11
N GLU A 439 0.32 34.26 -22.97
CA GLU A 439 0.13 32.94 -23.55
C GLU A 439 0.54 31.88 -22.52
N ALA A 440 -0.34 30.91 -22.29
CA ALA A 440 -0.01 29.73 -21.51
C ALA A 440 1.23 29.04 -22.15
N PRO A 441 2.16 28.47 -21.35
CA PRO A 441 3.25 27.69 -21.91
C PRO A 441 2.70 26.63 -22.87
N PRO A 442 3.30 26.42 -24.05
CA PRO A 442 2.83 25.39 -24.97
C PRO A 442 2.81 24.02 -24.26
N GLU A 443 1.70 23.29 -24.39
CA GLU A 443 1.61 21.93 -23.86
C GLU A 443 2.78 21.11 -24.42
N LYS A 444 3.59 20.53 -23.53
CA LYS A 444 4.69 19.67 -23.96
C LYS A 444 4.10 18.35 -24.44
N HIS A 445 4.06 18.17 -25.76
CA HIS A 445 3.60 16.94 -26.39
C HIS A 445 4.71 15.88 -26.36
N PHE A 446 4.53 14.86 -25.51
CA PHE A 446 5.37 13.66 -25.51
C PHE A 446 4.92 12.68 -26.60
N GLN A 447 5.86 11.90 -27.14
CA GLN A 447 5.56 10.87 -28.16
C GLN A 447 6.27 9.54 -27.88
N VAL A 448 5.67 8.44 -28.37
CA VAL A 448 6.31 7.12 -28.31
C VAL A 448 7.59 7.14 -29.14
N GLY A 449 8.68 6.59 -28.60
CA GLY A 449 10.02 6.63 -29.16
C GLY A 449 10.86 7.82 -28.73
N GLU A 450 10.27 8.84 -28.10
CA GLU A 450 11.04 9.95 -27.52
C GLU A 450 11.90 9.46 -26.35
N THR A 451 13.18 9.83 -26.36
CA THR A 451 14.09 9.58 -25.23
C THR A 451 14.21 10.83 -24.37
N LEU A 452 13.62 10.74 -23.18
CA LEU A 452 13.68 11.78 -22.16
C LEU A 452 15.08 11.85 -21.58
N GLN A 453 15.65 13.06 -21.58
CA GLN A 453 16.94 13.35 -20.97
C GLN A 453 16.80 13.65 -19.48
N LYS A 454 17.90 13.58 -18.73
CA LYS A 454 17.94 13.79 -17.28
C LYS A 454 17.17 15.03 -16.82
N ALA A 455 17.36 16.18 -17.47
CA ALA A 455 16.66 17.42 -17.09
C ALA A 455 15.13 17.28 -17.21
N GLN A 456 14.63 16.59 -18.25
CA GLN A 456 13.19 16.33 -18.43
C GLN A 456 12.68 15.34 -17.38
N LEU A 457 13.46 14.30 -17.07
CA LEU A 457 13.15 13.33 -16.03
C LEU A 457 13.05 13.99 -14.64
N CYS A 458 13.96 14.90 -14.32
CA CYS A 458 13.91 15.68 -13.10
C CYS A 458 12.70 16.64 -13.04
N GLN A 459 12.32 17.26 -14.15
CA GLN A 459 11.08 18.05 -14.21
C GLN A 459 9.84 17.19 -13.92
N ILE A 460 9.78 15.98 -14.50
CA ILE A 460 8.69 15.03 -14.25
C ILE A 460 8.69 14.55 -12.79
N ALA A 461 9.86 14.23 -12.23
CA ALA A 461 10.00 13.85 -10.83
C ALA A 461 9.53 14.97 -9.88
N GLN A 462 9.90 16.23 -10.15
CA GLN A 462 9.44 17.38 -9.38
C GLN A 462 7.92 17.58 -9.44
N ALA A 463 7.31 17.34 -10.61
CA ALA A 463 5.86 17.38 -10.79
C ALA A 463 5.16 16.27 -9.98
N LEU A 464 5.70 15.05 -10.01
CA LEU A 464 5.20 13.92 -9.22
C LEU A 464 5.28 14.18 -7.71
N LEU A 465 6.43 14.69 -7.23
CA LEU A 465 6.60 15.12 -5.83
C LEU A 465 5.53 16.14 -5.43
N THR A 466 5.24 17.11 -6.33
CA THR A 466 4.24 18.15 -6.05
C THR A 466 2.82 17.58 -6.04
N GLU A 467 2.45 16.71 -7.00
CA GLU A 467 1.14 16.04 -7.01
C GLU A 467 0.96 15.18 -5.75
N ALA A 468 1.98 14.41 -5.37
CA ALA A 468 1.95 13.58 -4.16
C ALA A 468 1.79 14.42 -2.89
N ASP A 469 2.54 15.51 -2.74
CA ASP A 469 2.40 16.44 -1.62
C ASP A 469 1.00 17.06 -1.55
N LYS A 470 0.38 17.38 -2.68
CA LYS A 470 -0.99 17.88 -2.72
C LYS A 470 -2.00 16.82 -2.27
N ILE A 471 -1.77 15.54 -2.56
CA ILE A 471 -2.63 14.44 -2.07
C ILE A 471 -2.50 14.32 -0.55
N VAL A 472 -1.28 14.38 0.00
CA VAL A 472 -1.06 14.40 1.45
C VAL A 472 -1.68 15.66 2.08
N TYR A 473 -1.63 16.80 1.40
CA TYR A 473 -2.31 18.02 1.84
C TYR A 473 -3.83 17.88 1.84
N ALA A 474 -4.43 17.18 0.88
CA ALA A 474 -5.86 16.87 0.91
C ALA A 474 -6.21 16.03 2.14
N VAL A 475 -5.38 15.05 2.50
CA VAL A 475 -5.53 14.30 3.76
C VAL A 475 -5.50 15.24 4.97
N TYR A 476 -4.49 16.10 5.08
CA TYR A 476 -4.40 17.11 6.16
C TYR A 476 -5.70 17.93 6.34
N ARG A 477 -6.36 18.30 5.24
CA ARG A 477 -7.60 19.10 5.27
C ARG A 477 -8.80 18.35 5.84
N HIS A 478 -8.75 17.02 5.85
CA HIS A 478 -9.82 16.13 6.26
C HIS A 478 -9.51 15.34 7.54
N VAL A 479 -8.32 15.51 8.11
CA VAL A 479 -7.96 14.95 9.42
C VAL A 479 -8.42 15.93 10.53
N PRO A 480 -9.15 15.46 11.56
CA PRO A 480 -9.54 16.30 12.69
C PRO A 480 -8.31 16.75 13.50
N GLU A 481 -8.47 17.77 14.35
CA GLU A 481 -7.36 18.30 15.16
C GLU A 481 -6.67 17.24 16.06
N THR A 482 -7.41 16.18 16.41
CA THR A 482 -6.89 15.03 17.16
C THR A 482 -5.81 14.25 16.39
N GLY A 483 -5.78 14.34 15.06
CA GLY A 483 -4.93 13.51 14.19
C GLY A 483 -5.39 12.06 14.11
N MET A 484 -6.67 11.83 14.37
CA MET A 484 -7.26 10.50 14.22
C MET A 484 -7.45 10.20 12.74
N LEU A 485 -6.96 9.04 12.29
CA LEU A 485 -7.26 8.51 10.97
C LEU A 485 -8.34 7.42 11.08
N THR A 486 -9.47 7.66 10.41
CA THR A 486 -10.52 6.65 10.27
C THR A 486 -10.29 5.81 9.00
N GLU A 487 -11.22 4.90 8.73
CA GLU A 487 -11.27 4.17 7.45
C GLU A 487 -11.53 5.12 6.27
N GLU A 488 -12.57 5.94 6.38
CA GLU A 488 -13.10 6.72 5.27
C GLU A 488 -13.16 8.23 5.56
N ILE A 489 -13.31 9.00 4.48
CA ILE A 489 -13.61 10.43 4.46
C ILE A 489 -14.96 10.58 3.75
N ASN A 490 -15.99 11.10 4.41
CA ASN A 490 -17.31 11.26 3.81
C ASN A 490 -17.23 12.00 2.46
N ARG A 491 -17.74 11.37 1.40
CA ARG A 491 -17.64 11.87 0.02
C ARG A 491 -18.29 13.23 -0.21
N PHE A 492 -19.19 13.65 0.68
CA PHE A 492 -19.84 14.95 0.63
C PHE A 492 -19.19 15.92 1.61
N THR A 493 -19.20 15.65 2.91
CA THR A 493 -18.78 16.65 3.90
C THR A 493 -17.26 16.75 4.03
N GLY A 494 -16.52 15.69 3.71
CA GLY A 494 -15.10 15.60 3.99
C GLY A 494 -14.77 15.34 5.47
N PHE A 495 -15.76 15.03 6.30
CA PHE A 495 -15.54 14.58 7.68
C PHE A 495 -15.18 13.10 7.73
N GLU A 496 -14.53 12.69 8.80
CA GLU A 496 -14.20 11.31 9.11
C GLU A 496 -15.45 10.41 9.15
N GLN A 497 -15.34 9.20 8.60
CA GLN A 497 -16.41 8.19 8.56
C GLN A 497 -15.81 6.77 8.61
N GLY A 498 -16.63 5.80 9.01
CA GLY A 498 -16.22 4.39 9.14
C GLY A 498 -15.45 4.08 10.42
N ALA A 499 -14.68 3.01 10.41
CA ALA A 499 -13.94 2.53 11.58
C ALA A 499 -12.97 3.60 12.12
N LYS A 500 -13.00 3.82 13.44
CA LYS A 500 -12.14 4.80 14.12
C LYS A 500 -10.77 4.21 14.44
N ASN A 501 -9.73 5.04 14.36
CA ASN A 501 -8.35 4.61 14.62
C ASN A 501 -7.95 3.39 13.79
N LEU A 502 -8.23 3.42 12.47
CA LEU A 502 -7.90 2.29 11.60
C LEU A 502 -6.37 2.17 11.47
N THR A 503 -5.81 1.03 11.90
CA THR A 503 -4.36 0.78 11.92
C THR A 503 -3.74 0.95 10.54
N TRP A 504 -4.39 0.39 9.50
CA TRP A 504 -3.89 0.48 8.13
C TRP A 504 -3.89 1.93 7.58
N SER A 505 -4.78 2.81 8.04
CA SER A 505 -4.71 4.24 7.68
C SER A 505 -3.46 4.89 8.28
N TYR A 506 -3.12 4.58 9.54
CA TYR A 506 -1.88 5.05 10.16
C TYR A 506 -0.63 4.49 9.48
N ASP A 507 -0.62 3.19 9.16
CA ASP A 507 0.48 2.55 8.41
C ASP A 507 0.68 3.20 7.03
N SER A 508 -0.41 3.51 6.34
CA SER A 508 -0.40 4.17 5.04
C SER A 508 0.17 5.58 5.13
N PHE A 509 -0.12 6.32 6.20
CA PHE A 509 0.46 7.65 6.42
C PHE A 509 1.97 7.56 6.63
N VAL A 510 2.40 6.72 7.58
CA VAL A 510 3.82 6.54 7.90
C VAL A 510 4.61 6.12 6.67
N THR A 511 4.14 5.11 5.94
CA THR A 511 4.84 4.61 4.75
C THR A 511 4.85 5.61 3.60
N ALA A 512 3.79 6.40 3.40
CA ALA A 512 3.78 7.47 2.41
C ALA A 512 4.84 8.55 2.71
N ILE A 513 4.98 8.95 3.98
CA ILE A 513 5.99 9.94 4.40
C ILE A 513 7.41 9.38 4.35
N TRP A 514 7.62 8.09 4.63
CA TRP A 514 8.91 7.45 4.41
C TRP A 514 9.30 7.48 2.92
N SER A 515 8.38 7.10 2.03
CA SER A 515 8.58 7.19 0.58
C SER A 515 8.81 8.63 0.13
N ARG A 516 8.10 9.61 0.69
CA ARG A 516 8.33 11.05 0.47
C ARG A 516 9.76 11.44 0.78
N ASN A 517 10.24 11.14 1.99
CA ASN A 517 11.57 11.53 2.45
C ASN A 517 12.67 10.88 1.60
N HIS A 518 12.53 9.59 1.29
CA HIS A 518 13.46 8.89 0.41
C HIS A 518 13.47 9.52 -0.98
N SER A 519 12.29 9.73 -1.57
CA SER A 519 12.14 10.33 -2.90
C SER A 519 12.74 11.72 -2.99
N LEU A 520 12.52 12.58 -1.98
CA LEU A 520 13.14 13.90 -1.89
C LEU A 520 14.67 13.81 -1.80
N GLN A 521 15.22 12.91 -0.98
CA GLN A 521 16.67 12.71 -0.90
C GLN A 521 17.26 12.28 -2.24
N THR A 522 16.68 11.26 -2.89
CA THR A 522 17.11 10.79 -4.21
C THR A 522 16.99 11.89 -5.26
N PHE A 523 15.90 12.65 -5.25
CA PHE A 523 15.71 13.79 -6.14
C PHE A 523 16.82 14.83 -5.95
N HIS A 524 17.10 15.26 -4.71
CA HIS A 524 18.16 16.23 -4.45
C HIS A 524 19.55 15.71 -4.86
N SER A 525 19.86 14.43 -4.64
CA SER A 525 21.14 13.85 -5.04
C SER A 525 21.31 13.77 -6.56
N ASN A 526 20.23 13.55 -7.31
CA ASN A 526 20.32 13.24 -8.74
C ASN A 526 19.82 14.35 -9.67
N CYS A 527 19.11 15.35 -9.15
CA CYS A 527 18.43 16.41 -9.92
C CYS A 527 18.77 17.83 -9.46
N ALA A 528 19.68 18.02 -8.50
CA ALA A 528 20.22 19.34 -8.19
C ALA A 528 21.06 19.84 -9.37
N PHE A 529 20.53 20.82 -10.11
CA PHE A 529 21.21 21.52 -11.21
C PHE A 529 21.55 22.95 -10.80
#